data_AF-K4QTA2-F1
#
_entry.id   AF-K4QTA2-F1
#
_cell.length_a   1.000
_cell.length_b   1.000
_cell.length_c   1.000
_cell.angle_alpha   90.00
_cell.angle_beta   90.00
_cell.angle_gamma   90.00
#
_symmetry.space_group_name_H-M   'P 1'
#
loop_
_entity.id
_entity.type
_entity.pdbx_description
1 polymer ?
#
loop_
_entity_poly.entity_id
_entity_poly.type
_entity_poly.pdbx_seq_one_letter_code
_entity_poly.pdbx_strand_id
1 'polypeptide(L)' 'MSTDGCSELLTVQEVMARLRLGRSTVYELIRSKALVSGKIGGRRRVSAASVERYIQARLGDGHGDAA' A
#
# COMPACT_ATOMS: atom_id res chain seq x y z
N MET A 1 -20.84 9.24 9.48
CA MET A 1 -19.82 8.20 9.74
C MET A 1 -19.34 7.73 8.38
N SER A 2 -18.09 7.82 7.94
CA SER A 2 -16.83 8.22 8.59
C SER A 2 -15.91 8.78 7.50
N THR A 3 -15.43 10.01 7.65
CA THR A 3 -14.36 10.56 6.81
C THR A 3 -13.01 10.14 7.41
N ASP A 4 -12.70 8.85 7.36
CA ASP A 4 -11.39 8.35 7.79
C ASP A 4 -10.87 7.34 6.77
N GLY A 5 -10.44 7.88 5.64
CA GLY A 5 -9.79 7.10 4.58
C GLY A 5 -8.92 7.95 3.66
N CYS A 6 -8.77 9.24 3.98
CA CYS A 6 -8.26 10.22 3.04
C CYS A 6 -7.03 10.92 3.64
N SER A 7 -5.85 10.59 3.10
CA SER A 7 -4.61 11.41 3.12
C SER A 7 -3.45 10.94 3.99
N GLU A 8 -3.48 9.77 4.63
CA GLU A 8 -2.24 9.27 5.25
C GLU A 8 -1.23 8.85 4.17
N LEU A 9 -0.04 9.46 4.24
CA LEU A 9 1.03 9.34 3.27
C LEU A 9 2.26 8.70 3.91
N LEU A 10 2.44 7.42 3.63
CA LEU A 10 3.51 6.61 4.16
C LEU A 10 4.81 6.83 3.38
N THR A 11 5.93 6.81 4.09
CA THR A 11 7.25 6.59 3.52
C THR A 11 7.40 5.17 3.02
N VAL A 12 8.40 4.95 2.15
CA VAL A 12 8.80 3.60 1.74
C VAL A 12 9.12 2.71 2.95
N GLN A 13 9.79 3.25 3.98
CA GLN A 13 10.15 2.50 5.19
C GLN A 13 8.93 2.06 5.99
N GLU A 14 7.91 2.92 6.12
CA GLU A 14 6.66 2.57 6.80
C GLU A 14 5.87 1.51 6.02
N VAL A 15 5.87 1.58 4.68
CA VAL A 15 5.27 0.53 3.84
C VAL A 15 5.97 -0.81 4.02
N MET A 16 7.31 -0.80 4.08
CA MET A 16 8.08 -2.01 4.35
C MET A 16 7.74 -2.60 5.72
N ALA A 17 7.62 -1.77 6.75
CA ALA A 17 7.25 -2.21 8.09
C ALA A 17 5.83 -2.79 8.13
N ARG A 18 4.86 -2.13 7.47
CA ARG A 18 3.47 -2.59 7.40
C ARG A 18 3.32 -3.90 6.63
N LEU A 19 3.92 -4.00 5.45
CA LEU A 19 3.79 -5.19 4.60
C LEU A 19 4.79 -6.30 4.95
N ARG A 20 5.76 -6.03 5.84
CA ARG A 20 6.89 -6.91 6.15
C ARG A 20 7.67 -7.33 4.88
N LEU A 21 7.84 -6.39 3.95
CA LEU A 21 8.51 -6.61 2.67
C LEU A 21 9.86 -5.90 2.60
N GLY A 22 10.77 -6.46 1.79
CA GLY A 22 12.06 -5.85 1.49
C GLY A 22 11.93 -4.60 0.59
N ARG A 23 12.97 -3.76 0.60
CA ARG A 23 13.02 -2.52 -0.21
C ARG A 23 12.74 -2.81 -1.69
N SER A 24 13.39 -3.85 -2.24
CA SER A 24 13.26 -4.21 -3.66
C SER A 24 11.81 -4.49 -4.03
N THR A 25 11.12 -5.33 -3.26
CA THR A 25 9.71 -5.67 -3.47
C THR A 25 8.82 -4.44 -3.37
N VAL A 26 9.02 -3.56 -2.39
CA VAL A 26 8.24 -2.32 -2.29
C VAL A 26 8.46 -1.42 -3.50
N TYR A 27 9.70 -1.29 -3.99
CA TYR A 27 9.99 -0.55 -5.21
C TYR A 27 9.39 -1.21 -6.46
N GLU A 28 9.32 -2.53 -6.52
CA GLU A 28 8.63 -3.25 -7.60
C GLU A 28 7.13 -3.00 -7.58
N LEU A 29 6.49 -2.97 -6.40
CA LEU A 29 5.07 -2.65 -6.26
C LEU A 29 4.79 -1.20 -6.68
N ILE A 30 5.69 -0.28 -6.35
CA ILE A 30 5.63 1.12 -6.81
C ILE A 30 5.80 1.20 -8.32
N ARG A 31 6.79 0.49 -8.87
CA ARG A 31 7.10 0.47 -10.31
C ARG A 31 5.96 -0.14 -11.12
N SER A 32 5.33 -1.19 -10.59
CA SER A 32 4.19 -1.89 -11.19
C SER A 32 2.87 -1.17 -10.97
N LYS A 33 2.88 0.01 -10.33
CA LYS A 33 1.69 0.81 -9.98
C LYS A 33 0.67 0.06 -9.09
N ALA A 34 1.09 -1.00 -8.41
CA ALA A 34 0.27 -1.70 -7.42
C ALA A 34 0.06 -0.85 -6.16
N LEU A 35 1.02 0.03 -5.84
CA LEU A 35 0.91 1.02 -4.78
C LEU A 35 0.89 2.43 -5.37
N VAL A 36 -0.20 3.16 -5.11
CA VAL A 36 -0.33 4.58 -5.48
C VAL A 36 0.72 5.38 -4.71
N SER A 37 1.62 6.01 -5.46
CA SER A 37 2.69 6.82 -4.89
C SER A 37 2.86 8.13 -5.65
N GLY A 38 3.20 9.18 -4.91
CA GLY A 38 3.49 10.51 -5.43
C GLY A 38 4.79 11.05 -4.87
N LYS A 39 5.36 12.08 -5.52
CA LYS A 39 6.46 12.86 -4.95
C LYS A 39 5.89 14.07 -4.24
N ILE A 40 6.21 14.23 -2.95
CA ILE A 40 5.82 15.38 -2.13
C ILE A 40 7.08 15.93 -1.50
N GLY A 41 7.43 17.19 -1.81
CA GLY A 41 8.69 17.80 -1.35
C GLY A 41 9.94 17.04 -1.78
N GLY A 42 9.93 16.44 -2.99
CA GLY A 42 11.04 15.65 -3.52
C GLY A 42 11.16 14.22 -2.99
N ARG A 43 10.40 13.86 -1.94
CA ARG A 43 10.40 12.52 -1.33
C ARG A 43 9.21 11.70 -1.83
N ARG A 44 9.41 10.39 -2.05
CA ARG A 44 8.31 9.49 -2.45
C ARG A 44 7.43 9.18 -1.25
N ARG A 45 6.13 9.34 -1.45
CA ARG A 45 5.07 9.02 -0.49
C ARG A 45 4.09 8.06 -1.12
N VAL A 46 3.65 7.08 -0.35
CA VAL A 46 2.70 6.05 -0.74
C VAL A 46 1.40 6.30 0.00
N SER A 47 0.28 6.23 -0.70
CA SER A 47 -1.03 6.36 -0.06
C SER A 47 -1.29 5.15 0.84
N ALA A 48 -1.60 5.38 2.11
CA ALA A 48 -2.00 4.31 3.04
C ALA A 48 -3.21 3.52 2.50
N ALA A 49 -4.21 4.21 1.94
CA ALA A 49 -5.38 3.56 1.34
C ALA A 49 -5.01 2.59 0.21
N SER A 50 -3.96 2.89 -0.55
CA SER A 50 -3.49 1.96 -1.59
C SER A 50 -2.79 0.74 -1.03
N VAL A 51 -2.13 0.85 0.14
CA VAL A 51 -1.53 -0.28 0.84
C VAL A 51 -2.63 -1.18 1.40
N GLU A 52 -3.64 -0.60 2.04
CA GLU A 52 -4.80 -1.34 2.56
C GLU A 52 -5.52 -2.08 1.42
N ARG A 53 -5.79 -1.41 0.30
CA ARG A 53 -6.40 -2.04 -0.88
C ARG A 53 -5.55 -3.18 -1.43
N TYR A 54 -4.23 -3.04 -1.43
CA TYR A 54 -3.32 -4.10 -1.87
C TYR A 54 -3.38 -5.32 -0.93
N ILE A 55 -3.43 -5.09 0.38
CA ILE A 55 -3.60 -6.15 1.39
C ILE A 55 -4.96 -6.85 1.20
N GLN A 56 -6.04 -6.10 1.08
CA GLN A 56 -7.39 -6.63 0.85
C GLN A 56 -7.47 -7.44 -0.45
N ALA A 57 -6.85 -6.96 -1.53
CA ALA A 57 -6.79 -7.70 -2.79
C ALA A 57 -6.02 -9.02 -2.64
N ARG A 58 -5.00 -9.11 -1.78
CA ARG A 58 -4.23 -10.34 -1.57
C ARG A 58 -4.83 -11.30 -0.56
N LEU A 59 -5.53 -10.79 0.44
CA LEU A 59 -6.28 -11.60 1.40
C LEU A 59 -7.60 -12.10 0.80
N GLY A 60 -8.25 -11.31 -0.07
CA GLY A 60 -9.50 -11.69 -0.75
C GLY A 60 -9.33 -12.61 -1.95
N ASP A 61 -8.13 -12.66 -2.55
CA ASP A 61 -7.78 -13.61 -3.62
C ASP A 61 -7.32 -14.97 -3.04
N GLY A 62 -7.07 -15.03 -1.73
CA GLY A 62 -6.87 -16.28 -1.00
C GLY A 62 -8.20 -16.89 -0.57
N HIS A 63 -8.89 -17.54 -1.51
CA HIS A 63 -9.91 -18.55 -1.19
C HIS A 63 -11.12 -18.07 -0.37
N GLY A 64 -12.06 -17.39 -1.04
CA GLY A 64 -13.45 -17.29 -0.59
C GLY A 64 -14.28 -18.49 -1.05
N ASP A 65 -13.91 -19.70 -0.62
CA ASP A 65 -14.92 -20.71 -0.24
C ASP A 65 -15.68 -20.20 0.99
N ALA A 66 -16.87 -20.77 1.18
CA ALA A 66 -17.75 -20.68 2.34
C ALA A 66 -18.67 -19.46 2.25
N ALA A 67 -19.84 -19.61 1.60
CA ALA A 67 -21.06 -20.25 2.13
C ALA A 67 -21.82 -19.31 3.07
#